data_AF-U5H466-F1
#
_entry.id   AF-U5H466-F1
#
_cell.length_a   1.000
_cell.length_b   1.000
_cell.length_c   1.000
_cell.angle_alpha   90.00
_cell.angle_beta   90.00
_cell.angle_gamma   90.00
#
_symmetry.space_group_name_H-M   'P 1'
#
loop_
_entity.id
_entity.type
_entity.pdbx_description
1 polymer ?
#
loop_
_entity_poly.entity_id
_entity_poly.type
_entity_poly.pdbx_seq_one_letter_code
_entity_poly.pdbx_strand_id
1 'polypeptide(L)'
;MSSSYRTKHQPIDPSDLPLMDPQYVKFHNEHVIYMPKTEDTPYSPSIRAAASKGLMPGLSHIRKVAKTEEFVIDHENIKVRAWTPLGEVPADGWPVLLWFHGGGWVLGGFDNENHICTAMTQGVEVETWVVEGATHSVMNLEDVMDSAKELIRREAEALNEGFQS
;
A
#
# COMPACT_ATOMS: atom_id res chain seq x y z
N MET A 1 -36.33 12.19 4.44
CA MET A 1 -35.03 11.50 4.52
C MET A 1 -33.97 12.54 4.21
N SER A 2 -33.21 12.99 5.21
CA SER A 2 -32.15 13.98 4.99
C SER A 2 -31.01 13.30 4.25
N SER A 3 -30.85 13.58 2.96
CA SER A 3 -29.64 13.25 2.22
C SER A 3 -28.51 14.05 2.87
N SER A 4 -27.71 13.41 3.72
CA SER A 4 -26.50 13.99 4.27
C SER A 4 -25.54 14.22 3.10
N TYR A 5 -25.37 15.47 2.69
CA TYR A 5 -24.37 15.86 1.70
C TYR A 5 -22.99 15.60 2.31
N ARG A 6 -22.35 14.48 1.94
CA ARG A 6 -20.96 14.19 2.32
C ARG A 6 -20.02 14.99 1.42
N THR A 7 -19.13 15.78 2.01
CA THR A 7 -18.11 16.54 1.28
C THR A 7 -17.16 15.60 0.55
N LYS A 8 -16.96 15.84 -0.74
CA LYS A 8 -15.96 15.14 -1.57
C LYS A 8 -14.62 15.84 -1.41
N HIS A 9 -13.59 15.10 -1.02
CA HIS A 9 -12.24 15.60 -0.75
C HIS A 9 -11.22 15.18 -1.82
N GLN A 10 -11.41 13.99 -2.39
CA GLN A 10 -10.45 13.39 -3.32
C GLN A 10 -11.17 12.91 -4.58
N PRO A 11 -11.75 13.79 -5.43
CA PRO A 11 -12.33 13.35 -6.70
C PRO A 11 -11.26 12.86 -7.67
N ILE A 12 -11.54 11.79 -8.42
CA ILE A 12 -10.70 11.37 -9.56
C ILE A 12 -10.86 12.39 -10.69
N ASP A 13 -9.76 12.81 -11.31
CA ASP A 13 -9.82 13.69 -12.47
C ASP A 13 -10.50 12.98 -13.65
N PRO A 14 -11.44 13.63 -14.37
CA PRO A 14 -12.11 13.00 -15.50
C PRO A 14 -11.17 12.46 -16.59
N SER A 15 -9.98 13.05 -16.74
CA SER A 15 -8.97 12.60 -17.71
C SER A 15 -8.30 11.28 -17.32
N ASP A 16 -8.29 10.93 -16.03
CA ASP A 16 -7.71 9.68 -15.53
C ASP A 16 -8.72 8.52 -15.57
N LEU A 17 -10.03 8.80 -15.52
CA LEU A 17 -11.08 7.76 -15.47
C LEU A 17 -10.96 6.67 -16.56
N PRO A 18 -10.61 6.96 -17.83
CA PRO A 18 -10.44 5.93 -18.84
C PRO A 18 -9.20 5.04 -18.64
N LEU A 19 -8.26 5.44 -17.79
CA LEU A 19 -6.99 4.75 -17.54
C LEU A 19 -7.04 3.85 -16.31
N MET A 20 -8.08 3.99 -15.49
CA MET A 20 -8.22 3.31 -14.21
C MET A 20 -9.16 2.11 -14.32
N ASP A 21 -8.91 1.09 -13.52
CA ASP A 21 -9.81 -0.05 -13.45
C ASP A 21 -11.21 0.36 -12.96
N PRO A 22 -12.29 -0.05 -13.65
CA PRO A 22 -13.65 0.30 -13.27
C PRO A 22 -14.06 -0.13 -11.86
N GLN A 23 -13.51 -1.23 -11.34
CA GLN A 23 -13.75 -1.73 -9.99
C GLN A 23 -13.15 -0.78 -8.96
N TYR A 24 -11.92 -0.29 -9.15
CA TYR A 24 -11.34 0.71 -8.26
C TYR A 24 -12.05 2.05 -8.36
N VAL A 25 -12.40 2.51 -9.56
CA VAL A 25 -13.19 3.75 -9.72
C VAL A 25 -14.47 3.68 -8.89
N LYS A 26 -15.17 2.55 -8.94
CA LYS A 26 -16.36 2.31 -8.11
C LYS A 26 -16.03 2.33 -6.62
N PHE A 27 -15.05 1.54 -6.18
CA PHE A 27 -14.64 1.46 -4.78
C PHE A 27 -14.23 2.83 -4.22
N HIS A 28 -13.43 3.58 -4.97
CA HIS A 28 -12.96 4.90 -4.61
C HIS A 28 -14.14 5.88 -4.44
N ASN A 29 -15.07 5.91 -5.41
CA ASN A 29 -16.25 6.78 -5.35
C ASN A 29 -17.22 6.41 -4.21
N GLU A 30 -17.25 5.15 -3.79
CA GLU A 30 -18.07 4.68 -2.67
C GLU A 30 -17.42 4.98 -1.31
N HIS A 31 -16.09 4.87 -1.20
CA HIS A 31 -15.39 4.84 0.09
C HIS A 31 -14.32 5.91 0.29
N VAL A 32 -13.48 6.17 -0.72
CA VAL A 32 -12.24 6.98 -0.59
C VAL A 32 -12.49 8.47 -0.88
N ILE A 33 -13.38 8.80 -1.81
CA ILE A 33 -13.65 10.18 -2.25
C ILE A 33 -14.05 11.13 -1.11
N TYR A 34 -14.58 10.60 0.00
CA TYR A 34 -15.01 11.34 1.17
C TYR A 34 -13.95 11.43 2.27
N MET A 35 -12.77 10.85 2.07
CA MET A 35 -11.68 10.90 3.05
C MET A 35 -10.90 12.20 2.90
N PRO A 36 -10.68 12.96 3.99
CA PRO A 36 -9.78 14.11 3.96
C PRO A 36 -8.39 13.70 3.47
N LYS A 37 -7.75 14.59 2.72
CA LYS A 37 -6.35 14.45 2.33
C LYS A 37 -5.47 14.48 3.56
N THR A 38 -4.45 13.64 3.59
CA THR A 38 -3.61 13.53 4.80
C THR A 38 -2.68 14.72 4.92
N GLU A 39 -2.23 15.26 3.79
CA GLU A 39 -1.41 16.47 3.67
C GLU A 39 -2.15 17.75 4.11
N ASP A 40 -3.48 17.77 4.01
CA ASP A 40 -4.31 18.90 4.46
C ASP A 40 -4.60 18.83 5.97
N THR A 41 -4.30 17.70 6.61
CA THR A 41 -4.62 17.48 8.03
C THR A 41 -3.45 17.95 8.91
N PRO A 42 -3.68 18.82 9.91
CA PRO A 42 -2.64 19.22 10.85
C PRO A 42 -2.01 18.00 11.53
N TYR A 43 -0.68 18.00 11.61
CA TYR A 43 0.02 16.90 12.26
C TYR A 43 -0.40 16.77 13.73
N SER A 44 -0.73 15.54 14.12
CA SER A 44 -0.78 15.14 15.52
C SER A 44 -0.36 13.68 15.66
N PRO A 45 0.26 13.26 16.77
CA PRO A 45 0.73 11.87 16.92
C PRO A 45 -0.36 10.81 16.72
N SER A 46 -1.63 11.16 16.95
CA SER A 46 -2.77 10.25 16.79
C SER A 46 -3.08 9.88 15.35
N ILE A 47 -2.69 10.71 14.35
CA ILE A 47 -2.94 10.41 12.93
C ILE A 47 -2.18 9.17 12.46
N ARG A 48 -1.03 8.88 13.09
CA ARG A 48 -0.19 7.72 12.77
C ARG A 48 -0.95 6.40 12.89
N ALA A 49 -1.91 6.33 13.81
CA ALA A 49 -2.67 5.13 14.14
C ALA A 49 -3.97 4.97 13.33
N ALA A 50 -4.27 5.85 12.36
CA ALA A 50 -5.53 5.78 11.63
C ALA A 50 -5.67 4.46 10.85
N ALA A 51 -4.62 4.06 10.12
CA ALA A 51 -4.61 2.82 9.35
C ALA A 51 -4.60 1.55 10.23
N SER A 52 -3.91 1.57 11.38
CA SER A 52 -3.91 0.44 12.32
C SER A 52 -5.24 0.25 13.05
N LYS A 53 -6.13 1.27 13.05
CA LYS A 53 -7.49 1.18 13.60
C LYS A 53 -8.52 0.62 12.61
N GLY A 54 -8.10 0.15 11.43
CA GLY A 54 -9.01 -0.38 10.41
C GLY A 54 -9.92 0.69 9.79
N LEU A 55 -9.56 1.97 9.93
CA LEU A 55 -10.31 3.09 9.36
C LEU A 55 -10.08 3.24 7.85
N MET A 56 -9.13 2.49 7.28
CA MET A 56 -8.91 2.45 5.84
C MET A 56 -9.70 1.29 5.20
N PRO A 57 -10.57 1.56 4.23
CA PRO A 57 -11.27 0.54 3.46
C PRO A 57 -10.28 -0.20 2.56
N GLY A 58 -10.60 -1.45 2.20
CA GLY A 58 -9.77 -2.25 1.29
C GLY A 58 -8.61 -3.01 1.95
N LEU A 59 -8.46 -2.92 3.28
CA LEU A 59 -7.48 -3.75 4.00
C LEU A 59 -7.85 -5.23 3.89
N SER A 60 -6.86 -6.07 3.54
CA SER A 60 -7.06 -7.52 3.53
C SER A 60 -7.12 -8.08 4.95
N HIS A 61 -7.61 -9.32 5.07
CA HIS A 61 -7.68 -9.99 6.36
C HIS A 61 -6.29 -10.45 6.81
N ILE A 62 -6.05 -10.39 8.11
CA ILE A 62 -4.88 -11.02 8.72
C ILE A 62 -5.00 -12.54 8.51
N ARG A 63 -3.99 -13.14 7.89
CA ARG A 63 -3.99 -14.58 7.60
C ARG A 63 -3.50 -15.36 8.81
N LYS A 64 -3.98 -16.60 8.93
CA LYS A 64 -3.49 -17.54 9.93
C LYS A 64 -2.03 -17.89 9.63
N VAL A 65 -1.20 -17.90 10.67
CA VAL A 65 0.20 -18.30 10.64
C VAL A 65 0.45 -19.40 11.67
N ALA A 66 1.56 -20.14 11.58
CA ALA A 66 1.90 -21.14 12.58
C ALA A 66 2.31 -20.51 13.91
N LYS A 67 3.04 -19.39 13.83
CA LYS A 67 3.60 -18.73 15.00
C LYS A 67 3.73 -17.22 14.74
N THR A 68 3.51 -16.44 15.79
CA THR A 68 3.81 -15.00 15.84
C THR A 68 4.71 -14.77 17.03
N GLU A 69 5.82 -14.07 16.82
CA GLU A 69 6.80 -13.76 17.86
C GLU A 69 7.14 -12.28 17.82
N GLU A 70 7.34 -11.68 18.99
CA GLU A 70 7.79 -10.30 19.11
C GLU A 70 9.04 -10.28 19.96
N PHE A 71 10.04 -9.54 19.48
CA PHE A 71 11.32 -9.39 20.18
C PHE A 71 11.87 -7.98 20.00
N VAL A 72 12.82 -7.63 20.86
CA VAL A 72 13.52 -6.35 20.84
C VAL A 72 14.97 -6.61 20.45
N ILE A 73 15.49 -5.84 19.51
CA ILE A 73 16.91 -5.84 19.18
C ILE A 73 17.61 -4.86 20.12
N ASP A 74 18.43 -5.40 21.03
CA ASP A 74 18.94 -4.71 22.23
C ASP A 74 19.74 -3.44 21.97
N HIS A 75 20.47 -3.34 20.86
CA HIS A 75 21.36 -2.18 20.60
C HIS A 75 20.58 -0.88 20.36
N GLU A 76 19.37 -0.96 19.80
CA GLU A 76 18.59 0.21 19.34
C GLU A 76 17.15 0.22 19.87
N ASN A 77 16.79 -0.73 20.75
CA ASN A 77 15.42 -0.93 21.23
C ASN A 77 14.39 -1.03 20.08
N ILE A 78 14.79 -1.69 18.98
CA ILE A 78 13.93 -1.86 17.80
C ILE A 78 13.02 -3.06 18.06
N LYS A 79 11.70 -2.80 18.06
CA LYS A 79 10.68 -3.85 18.12
C LYS A 79 10.53 -4.51 16.76
N VAL A 80 10.57 -5.84 16.76
CA VAL A 80 10.37 -6.67 15.56
C VAL A 80 9.26 -7.67 15.85
N ARG A 81 8.40 -7.88 14.86
CA ARG A 81 7.41 -8.95 14.85
C ARG A 81 7.75 -9.92 13.73
N ALA A 82 7.88 -11.20 14.06
CA ALA A 82 8.12 -12.27 13.12
C ALA A 82 6.89 -13.18 13.03
N TRP A 83 6.62 -13.65 11.82
CA TRP A 83 5.57 -14.63 11.55
C TRP A 83 6.17 -15.85 10.86
N THR A 84 5.78 -17.04 11.32
CA THR A 84 6.22 -18.31 10.73
C THR A 84 5.09 -18.89 9.87
N PRO A 85 5.36 -19.31 8.62
CA PRO A 85 4.36 -19.96 7.76
C PRO A 85 3.76 -21.21 8.38
N LEU A 86 2.57 -21.58 7.91
CA LEU A 86 2.04 -22.93 8.13
C LEU A 86 2.80 -23.92 7.24
N GLY A 87 2.86 -25.17 7.67
CA GLY A 87 3.49 -26.26 6.90
C GLY A 87 4.73 -26.82 7.55
N GLU A 88 5.34 -27.79 6.88
CA GLU A 88 6.58 -28.41 7.33
C GLU A 88 7.77 -27.50 7.06
N VAL A 89 8.68 -27.43 8.03
CA VAL A 89 9.91 -26.64 7.90
C VAL A 89 10.75 -27.27 6.78
N PRO A 90 11.18 -26.51 5.77
CA PRO A 90 12.09 -27.01 4.73
C PRO A 90 13.40 -27.51 5.35
N ALA A 91 14.10 -28.41 4.64
CA ALA A 91 15.36 -28.99 5.14
C ALA A 91 16.41 -27.93 5.52
N ASP A 92 16.48 -26.84 4.75
CA ASP A 92 17.39 -25.72 4.98
C ASP A 92 16.78 -24.59 5.85
N GLY A 93 15.59 -24.82 6.40
CA GLY A 93 14.82 -23.82 7.14
C GLY A 93 13.97 -22.91 6.25
N TRP A 94 13.21 -22.02 6.89
CA TRP A 94 12.41 -21.02 6.18
C TRP A 94 13.28 -19.88 5.65
N PRO A 95 13.07 -19.39 4.42
CA PRO A 95 13.63 -18.11 4.01
C PRO A 95 13.06 -16.98 4.86
N VAL A 96 13.86 -15.91 5.04
CA VAL A 96 13.46 -14.73 5.82
C VAL A 96 13.21 -13.56 4.88
N LEU A 97 12.02 -12.96 5.00
CA LEU A 97 11.69 -11.67 4.39
C LEU A 97 11.70 -10.60 5.48
N LEU A 98 12.52 -9.56 5.30
CA LEU A 98 12.44 -8.35 6.12
C LEU A 98 11.47 -7.37 5.47
N TRP A 99 10.51 -6.89 6.26
CA TRP A 99 9.51 -5.94 5.81
C TRP A 99 9.63 -4.63 6.58
N PHE A 100 9.60 -3.52 5.85
CA PHE A 100 9.56 -2.17 6.39
C PHE A 100 8.26 -1.51 5.94
N HIS A 101 7.46 -1.04 6.90
CA HIS A 101 6.14 -0.51 6.59
C HIS A 101 6.20 0.80 5.81
N GLY A 102 5.16 1.07 5.01
CA GLY A 102 5.01 2.34 4.29
C GLY A 102 4.55 3.50 5.18
N GLY A 103 3.98 4.54 4.59
CA GLY A 103 3.44 5.69 5.33
C GLY A 103 4.28 6.97 5.25
N GLY A 104 5.18 7.07 4.27
CA GLY A 104 5.88 8.30 3.94
C GLY A 104 6.71 8.87 5.09
N TRP A 105 7.27 8.01 5.94
CA TRP A 105 8.06 8.37 7.13
C TRP A 105 7.29 9.13 8.23
N VAL A 106 6.01 9.41 8.03
CA VAL A 106 5.16 10.17 8.97
C VAL A 106 4.11 9.27 9.60
N LEU A 107 3.50 8.39 8.82
CA LEU A 107 2.37 7.55 9.21
C LEU A 107 2.81 6.12 9.52
N GLY A 108 1.93 5.38 10.21
CA GLY A 108 2.15 3.98 10.52
C GLY A 108 2.82 3.74 11.88
N GLY A 109 2.89 2.45 12.23
CA GLY A 109 3.42 1.94 13.48
C GLY A 109 3.44 0.41 13.49
N PHE A 110 3.74 -0.17 14.64
CA PHE A 110 4.04 -1.60 14.79
C PHE A 110 2.91 -2.56 14.37
N ASP A 111 1.66 -2.09 14.36
CA ASP A 111 0.50 -2.90 13.99
C ASP A 111 -0.02 -2.64 12.56
N ASN A 112 0.65 -1.75 11.82
CA ASN A 112 0.34 -1.53 10.42
C ASN A 112 0.78 -2.71 9.56
N GLU A 113 0.06 -2.94 8.46
CA GLU A 113 0.45 -3.91 7.41
C GLU A 113 0.60 -5.36 7.86
N ASN A 114 0.21 -5.71 9.10
CA ASN A 114 0.14 -7.10 9.58
C ASN A 114 -0.61 -8.02 8.61
N HIS A 115 -1.65 -7.51 7.94
CA HIS A 115 -2.40 -8.24 6.92
C HIS A 115 -1.54 -8.59 5.69
N ILE A 116 -0.69 -7.67 5.23
CA ILE A 116 0.26 -7.88 4.13
C ILE A 116 1.36 -8.86 4.58
N CYS A 117 1.96 -8.62 5.75
CA CYS A 117 3.01 -9.47 6.31
C CYS A 117 2.55 -10.93 6.48
N THR A 118 1.36 -11.13 7.05
CA THR A 118 0.80 -12.49 7.21
C THR A 118 0.41 -13.12 5.88
N ALA A 119 -0.02 -12.32 4.88
CA ALA A 119 -0.25 -12.82 3.53
C ALA A 119 1.05 -13.33 2.88
N MET A 120 2.10 -12.49 2.84
CA MET A 120 3.41 -12.87 2.30
C MET A 120 4.02 -14.07 3.04
N THR A 121 3.83 -14.13 4.36
CA THR A 121 4.30 -15.25 5.18
C THR A 121 3.70 -16.58 4.70
N GLN A 122 2.42 -16.63 4.32
CA GLN A 122 1.79 -17.87 3.84
C GLN A 122 2.17 -18.26 2.41
N GLY A 123 2.96 -17.44 1.73
CA GLY A 123 3.19 -17.56 0.30
C GLY A 123 2.10 -16.85 -0.49
N VAL A 124 2.52 -15.93 -1.34
CA VAL A 124 1.72 -15.30 -2.37
C VAL A 124 2.45 -15.48 -3.69
N GLU A 125 1.72 -15.53 -4.81
CA GLU A 125 2.37 -15.43 -6.11
C GLU A 125 2.98 -14.03 -6.22
N VAL A 126 4.26 -13.98 -6.58
CA VAL A 126 5.01 -12.73 -6.71
C VAL A 126 5.45 -12.60 -8.16
N GLU A 127 5.14 -11.44 -8.73
CA GLU A 127 5.70 -10.99 -10.00
C GLU A 127 6.61 -9.78 -9.72
N THR A 128 7.81 -9.77 -10.28
CA THR A 128 8.77 -8.67 -10.09
C THR A 128 8.95 -7.89 -11.39
N TRP A 129 8.70 -6.59 -11.34
CA TRP A 129 8.92 -5.66 -12.44
C TRP A 129 9.99 -4.64 -12.05
N VAL A 130 11.06 -4.51 -12.85
CA VAL A 130 12.09 -3.48 -12.65
C VAL A 130 11.78 -2.30 -13.56
N VAL A 131 11.56 -1.12 -12.98
CA VAL A 131 11.33 0.13 -13.71
C VAL A 131 12.51 1.05 -13.49
N GLU A 132 13.28 1.30 -14.55
CA GLU A 132 14.44 2.19 -14.50
C GLU A 132 13.99 3.65 -14.29
N GLY A 133 14.61 4.35 -13.33
CA GLY A 133 14.31 5.75 -13.01
C GLY A 133 13.26 5.98 -11.91
N ALA A 134 12.58 4.92 -11.44
CA ALA A 134 11.65 5.02 -10.33
C ALA A 134 12.39 5.08 -8.97
N THR A 135 12.26 6.20 -8.25
CA THR A 135 12.79 6.34 -6.88
C THR A 135 11.77 5.83 -5.85
N HIS A 136 11.94 4.59 -5.37
CA HIS A 136 11.35 3.93 -4.19
C HIS A 136 9.96 4.39 -3.62
N SER A 137 9.13 3.37 -3.30
CA SER A 137 7.81 3.39 -2.62
C SER A 137 6.63 3.89 -3.43
N VAL A 138 6.28 3.14 -4.48
CA VAL A 138 4.88 3.01 -4.88
C VAL A 138 4.42 1.65 -4.39
N MET A 139 3.81 1.61 -3.20
CA MET A 139 3.09 0.42 -2.75
C MET A 139 1.64 0.73 -2.47
N ASN A 140 0.83 -0.11 -3.11
CA ASN A 140 -0.57 -0.38 -2.92
C ASN A 140 -1.56 0.59 -3.57
N LEU A 141 -1.82 0.35 -4.86
CA LEU A 141 -3.14 0.22 -5.47
C LEU A 141 -2.90 -0.52 -6.80
N GLU A 142 -3.46 -1.72 -6.95
CA GLU A 142 -3.26 -2.60 -8.12
C GLU A 142 -3.54 -1.87 -9.45
N ASP A 143 -4.43 -0.88 -9.43
CA ASP A 143 -4.83 -0.08 -10.60
C ASP A 143 -4.01 1.19 -10.84
N VAL A 144 -3.28 1.68 -9.84
CA VAL A 144 -2.31 2.78 -10.02
C VAL A 144 -1.14 2.30 -10.87
N MET A 145 -0.83 1.00 -10.85
CA MET A 145 0.26 0.43 -11.62
C MET A 145 -0.02 0.46 -13.12
N ASP A 146 -1.26 0.22 -13.55
CA ASP A 146 -1.61 0.27 -14.98
C ASP A 146 -1.72 1.71 -15.50
N SER A 147 -2.30 2.62 -14.71
CA SER A 147 -2.30 4.05 -15.05
C SER A 147 -0.88 4.65 -15.02
N ALA A 148 -0.02 4.25 -14.09
CA ALA A 148 1.38 4.71 -14.04
C ALA A 148 2.20 4.17 -15.22
N LYS A 149 1.99 2.91 -15.64
CA LYS A 149 2.61 2.34 -16.85
C LYS A 149 2.24 3.16 -18.09
N GLU A 150 0.97 3.56 -18.21
CA GLU A 150 0.49 4.35 -19.33
C GLU A 150 0.99 5.81 -19.28
N LEU A 151 1.08 6.41 -18.09
CA LEU A 151 1.65 7.75 -17.91
C LEU A 151 3.13 7.78 -18.34
N ILE A 152 3.91 6.79 -17.88
CA ILE A 152 5.33 6.65 -18.22
C ILE A 152 5.50 6.38 -19.72
N ARG A 153 4.60 5.60 -20.33
CA ARG A 153 4.59 5.37 -21.77
C ARG A 153 4.41 6.67 -22.55
N ARG A 154 3.46 7.52 -22.15
CA ARG A 154 3.18 8.80 -22.81
C ARG A 154 4.32 9.80 -22.66
N GLU A 155 4.97 9.84 -21.49
CA GLU A 155 6.16 10.66 -21.29
C GLU A 155 7.31 10.22 -22.19
N ALA A 156 7.53 8.90 -22.32
CA ALA A 156 8.55 8.36 -23.22
C ALA A 156 8.25 8.65 -24.70
N GLU A 157 6.98 8.56 -25.12
CA GLU A 157 6.54 8.89 -26.48
C GLU A 157 6.74 10.40 -26.76
N ALA A 158 6.34 11.28 -25.85
CA ALA A 158 6.52 12.74 -25.97
C ALA A 158 8.00 13.15 -25.99
N LEU A 159 8.85 12.50 -25.19
CA LEU A 159 10.29 12.71 -25.23
C LEU A 159 10.88 12.27 -26.57
N ASN A 160 10.50 11.09 -27.08
CA ASN A 160 10.98 10.60 -28.37
C ASN A 160 10.58 11.53 -29.53
N GLU A 161 9.36 12.07 -29.53
CA GLU A 161 8.93 13.07 -30.51
C GLU A 161 9.75 14.37 -30.42
N GLY A 162 10.00 14.88 -29.21
CA GLY A 162 10.80 16.08 -28.99
C GLY A 162 12.28 15.93 -29.37
N PHE A 163 12.81 14.71 -29.41
CA PHE A 163 14.18 14.42 -29.86
C PHE A 163 14.28 14.07 -31.36
N GLN A 164 13.15 13.96 -32.07
CA GLN A 164 13.11 13.72 -33.52
C GLN A 164 12.73 14.97 -34.36
N SER A 165 12.51 16.12 -33.72
CA SER A 165 12.36 17.46 -34.33
C SER A 165 13.63 18.30 -34.21
#